data_AF-A0A946AVK4-F1
#
_entry.id   AF-A0A946AVK4-F1
#
_cell.length_a   1.000
_cell.length_b   1.000
_cell.length_c   1.000
_cell.angle_alpha   90.00
_cell.angle_beta   90.00
_cell.angle_gamma   90.00
#
_symmetry.space_group_name_H-M   'P 1'
#
loop_
_entity.id
_entity.type
_entity.pdbx_description
1 polymer ?
#
loop_
_entity_poly.entity_id
_entity_poly.type
_entity_poly.pdbx_seq_one_letter_code
_entity_poly.pdbx_strand_id
1 'polypeptide(L)' 'MQGLADTNFALLKENPEHPSLHLKAVGRYWSIRIGENNRALGVEVDDKGLLWCWIGSHAQYESFCEKLGT' A
#
# COMPACT_ATOMS: atom_id res chain seq x y z
N MET A 1 2.41 -12.05 -8.82
CA MET A 1 2.67 -10.76 -8.14
C MET A 1 2.30 -9.58 -9.02
N GLN A 2 2.86 -9.46 -10.23
CA GLN A 2 2.56 -8.35 -11.16
C GLN A 2 1.05 -8.18 -11.45
N GLY A 3 0.36 -9.22 -11.94
CA GLY A 3 -1.08 -9.10 -12.23
C GLY A 3 -1.97 -8.73 -11.03
N LEU A 4 -1.64 -9.22 -9.82
CA LEU A 4 -2.36 -8.81 -8.60
C LEU A 4 -2.10 -7.34 -8.27
N ALA A 5 -0.87 -6.87 -8.44
CA ALA A 5 -0.54 -5.46 -8.25
C ALA A 5 -1.30 -4.58 -9.26
N ASP A 6 -1.36 -4.99 -10.53
CA ASP A 6 -2.07 -4.24 -11.57
C ASP A 6 -3.58 -4.16 -11.29
N THR A 7 -4.21 -5.27 -10.92
CA THR A 7 -5.64 -5.29 -10.57
C THR A 7 -5.95 -4.43 -9.35
N ASN A 8 -5.15 -4.53 -8.27
CA ASN A 8 -5.38 -3.73 -7.07
C ASN A 8 -5.08 -2.24 -7.32
N PHE A 9 -4.12 -1.92 -8.19
CA PHE A 9 -3.84 -0.54 -8.55
C PHE A 9 -4.92 0.06 -9.45
N ALA A 10 -5.51 -0.73 -10.35
CA ALA A 10 -6.70 -0.31 -11.10
C ALA A 10 -7.88 -0.05 -10.16
N LEU A 11 -8.14 -0.98 -9.21
CA LEU A 11 -9.18 -0.82 -8.20
C LEU A 11 -8.95 0.41 -7.32
N LEU A 12 -7.70 0.68 -6.92
CA LEU A 12 -7.34 1.87 -6.15
C LEU A 12 -7.68 3.16 -6.91
N LYS A 13 -7.42 3.24 -8.21
CA LYS A 13 -7.75 4.42 -9.01
C LYS A 13 -9.25 4.63 -9.16
N GLU A 14 -10.00 3.55 -9.25
CA GLU A 14 -11.46 3.58 -9.41
C GLU A 14 -12.17 3.87 -8.08
N ASN A 15 -11.75 3.21 -7.01
CA ASN A 15 -12.35 3.30 -5.69
C ASN A 15 -11.28 3.14 -4.59
N PRO A 16 -10.63 4.26 -4.18
CA PRO A 16 -9.64 4.23 -3.11
C PRO A 16 -10.17 3.73 -1.76
N GLU A 17 -11.47 3.89 -1.52
CA GLU A 17 -12.15 3.49 -0.27
C GLU A 17 -12.59 2.03 -0.27
N HIS A 18 -12.26 1.27 -1.33
CA HIS A 18 -12.67 -0.13 -1.43
C HIS A 18 -12.09 -0.95 -0.26
N PRO A 19 -12.94 -1.65 0.54
CA PRO A 19 -12.50 -2.30 1.78
C PRO A 19 -11.37 -3.33 1.60
N SER A 20 -11.31 -4.00 0.44
CA SER A 20 -10.26 -4.99 0.15
C SER A 20 -8.85 -4.39 0.02
N LEU A 21 -8.75 -3.08 -0.27
CA LEU A 21 -7.46 -2.39 -0.38
C LEU A 21 -6.88 -2.10 1.01
N HIS A 22 -7.72 -2.00 2.05
CA HIS A 22 -7.31 -1.61 3.40
C HIS A 22 -6.35 -0.40 3.39
N LEU A 23 -6.69 0.64 2.61
CA LEU A 23 -5.88 1.86 2.52
C LEU A 23 -5.78 2.50 3.91
N LYS A 24 -4.55 2.66 4.41
CA LYS A 24 -4.30 3.27 5.72
C LYS A 24 -2.96 4.01 5.77
N ALA A 25 -2.90 5.02 6.63
CA ALA A 25 -1.64 5.67 6.99
C ALA A 25 -0.83 4.79 7.97
N VAL A 26 0.49 4.79 7.80
CA VAL A 26 1.48 4.07 8.61
C VAL A 26 2.69 4.99 8.76
N GLY A 27 2.71 5.78 9.84
CA GLY A 27 3.67 6.86 10.01
C GLY A 27 3.53 7.90 8.90
N ARG A 28 4.62 8.17 8.17
CA ARG A 28 4.63 9.06 7.00
C ARG A 28 4.26 8.39 5.68
N TYR A 29 3.91 7.11 5.71
CA TYR A 29 3.61 6.30 4.53
C TYR A 29 2.13 5.97 4.47
N TRP A 30 1.67 5.60 3.28
CA TRP A 30 0.38 4.97 3.04
C TRP A 30 0.58 3.51 2.65
N SER A 31 -0.29 2.64 3.13
CA SER A 31 -0.23 1.20 2.86
C SER A 31 -1.52 0.74 2.20
N ILE A 32 -1.40 -0.16 1.21
CA ILE A 32 -2.51 -0.94 0.66
C ILE A 32 -2.19 -2.43 0.64
N ARG A 33 -3.24 -3.23 0.64
CA ARG A 33 -3.23 -4.68 0.45
C ARG A 33 -3.12 -5.02 -1.03
N ILE A 34 -2.15 -5.87 -1.38
CA ILE A 34 -1.99 -6.44 -2.72
C ILE A 34 -2.18 -7.96 -2.62
N GLY A 35 -3.44 -8.39 -2.71
CA GLY A 35 -3.82 -9.75 -2.36
C GLY A 35 -3.58 -10.06 -0.87
N GLU A 36 -3.57 -11.33 -0.48
CA GLU A 36 -3.47 -11.68 0.93
C GLU A 36 -2.08 -11.42 1.54
N ASN A 37 -1.04 -11.82 0.83
CA ASN A 37 0.30 -11.97 1.39
C ASN A 37 1.23 -10.78 1.15
N ASN A 38 0.78 -9.72 0.48
CA ASN A 38 1.65 -8.60 0.11
C ASN A 38 1.04 -7.25 0.45
N ARG A 39 1.92 -6.27 0.64
CA ARG A 39 1.57 -4.86 0.86
C ARG A 39 2.40 -3.98 -0.07
N ALA A 40 1.81 -2.86 -0.46
CA ALA A 40 2.53 -1.79 -1.14
C ALA A 40 2.56 -0.55 -0.24
N LEU A 41 3.65 0.20 -0.31
CA LEU A 41 3.84 1.45 0.42
C LEU A 41 3.97 2.62 -0.54
N GLY A 42 3.25 3.70 -0.22
CA GLY A 42 3.27 4.96 -0.92
C GLY A 42 3.63 6.11 -0.01
N VAL A 43 4.06 7.20 -0.61
CA VAL A 43 4.26 8.49 0.07
C VAL A 43 3.41 9.55 -0.62
N GLU A 44 2.90 10.50 0.14
CA GLU A 44 2.26 11.68 -0.44
C GLU A 44 3.28 12.53 -1.20
N VAL A 45 2.88 12.98 -2.39
CA VAL A 45 3.65 13.88 -3.24
C VAL A 45 2.75 15.03 -3.64
N ASP A 46 2.85 16.13 -2.88
CA ASP A 46 2.15 17.39 -3.11
C ASP A 46 0.68 17.20 -3.56
N ASP A 47 0.27 17.94 -4.59
CA ASP A 47 -1.05 17.86 -5.22
C ASP A 47 -1.23 16.66 -6.16
N LYS A 48 -0.21 15.80 -6.28
CA LYS A 48 -0.19 14.66 -7.23
C LYS A 48 -0.68 13.35 -6.61
N GLY A 49 -0.95 13.33 -5.30
CA GLY A 49 -1.45 12.16 -4.58
C GLY A 49 -0.31 11.25 -4.10
N LEU A 50 -0.48 9.93 -4.26
CA LEU A 50 0.44 8.93 -3.71
C LEU A 50 1.43 8.40 -4.77
N LEU A 51 2.72 8.46 -4.45
CA LEU A 51 3.76 7.74 -5.18
C LEU A 51 4.06 6.41 -4.49
N TRP A 52 3.74 5.30 -5.15
CA TRP A 52 4.05 3.95 -4.69
C TRP A 52 5.54 3.65 -4.91
N CYS A 53 6.28 3.42 -3.82
CA CYS A 53 7.74 3.28 -3.84
C CYS A 53 8.24 1.89 -3.43
N TRP A 54 7.36 1.04 -2.89
CA TRP A 54 7.75 -0.29 -2.42
C TRP A 54 6.57 -1.27 -2.50
N ILE A 55 6.89 -2.54 -2.75
CA ILE A 55 5.99 -3.68 -2.61
C ILE A 55 6.76 -4.86 -2.03
N GLY A 56 6.14 -5.60 -1.13
CA GLY A 56 6.75 -6.79 -0.54
C GLY A 56 5.78 -7.63 0.29
N SER A 57 6.30 -8.66 0.93
CA SER A 57 5.51 -9.59 1.70
C SER A 57 4.95 -8.97 2.98
N HIS A 58 3.94 -9.61 3.56
CA HIS A 58 3.38 -9.21 4.85
C HIS A 58 4.44 -9.13 5.95
N ALA A 59 5.33 -10.12 6.04
CA ALA A 59 6.39 -10.14 7.04
C ALA A 59 7.39 -8.99 6.88
N GLN A 60 7.73 -8.62 5.63
CA GLN A 60 8.59 -7.46 5.36
C GLN A 60 7.89 -6.15 5.76
N TYR A 61 6.58 -6.06 5.50
CA TYR A 61 5.75 -4.95 5.91
C TYR A 61 5.64 -4.83 7.44
N GLU A 62 5.42 -5.93 8.16
CA GLU A 62 5.40 -5.94 9.63
C GLU A 62 6.74 -5.47 10.21
N SER A 63 7.86 -6.01 9.71
CA SER A 63 9.20 -5.56 10.14
C SER A 63 9.45 -4.08 9.85
N PHE A 64 8.83 -3.54 8.80
CA PHE A 64 8.89 -2.12 8.49
C PHE A 64 8.07 -1.28 9.49
N CYS A 65 6.84 -1.70 9.79
CA CYS A 65 5.98 -1.03 10.77
C CYS A 65 6.60 -1.00 12.18
N GLU A 66 7.19 -2.12 12.61
CA GLU A 66 7.89 -2.20 13.90
C GLU A 66 9.00 -1.15 14.03
N LYS A 67 9.76 -0.92 12.95
CA LYS A 67 10.83 0.08 12.92
C LYS A 67 10.33 1.52 12.91
N LEU A 68 9.10 1.75 12.45
CA LEU A 68 8.44 3.05 12.49
C LEU A 68 7.76 3.34 13.84
N GLY A 69 7.56 2.31 14.68
CA GLY A 69 6.81 2.44 15.93
C GLY A 69 5.31 2.65 15.73
N THR A 70 4.76 2.12 14.63
CA THR A 70 3.37 2.32 14.18
C THR A 70 2.64 1.02 13.95
#